data_AF-B0CA13-F1
#
_entry.id   AF-B0CA13-F1
#
_cell.length_a   1.000
_cell.length_b   1.000
_cell.length_c   1.000
_cell.angle_alpha   90.00
_cell.angle_beta   90.00
_cell.angle_gamma   90.00
#
_symmetry.space_group_name_H-M   'P 1'
#
loop_
_entity.id
_entity.type
_entity.pdbx_description
1 polymer ?
#
loop_
_entity_poly.entity_id
_entity_poly.type
_entity_poly.pdbx_seq_one_letter_code
_entity_poly.pdbx_strand_id
1 'polypeptide(L)'
;MFFGQVLNALGVLVASMWLASSPPQVSEIPIRQELFNFFDGQEQNAYKNLIQQSINGDSQAFQTLIKFDCGGASFCYWHGEVLAKVTYQLGEEQVLSLLKDMNPADKSSFRHLLMAGLEYGLFSTDESPTSKRSKLAIEDEFPRLDQWLQSAAN
;
A
#
# COMPACT_ATOMS: atom_id res chain seq x y z
N MET A 1 30.78 -58.38 -31.08
CA MET A 1 31.58 -57.15 -30.96
C MET A 1 30.89 -56.05 -31.75
N PHE A 2 30.99 -54.83 -31.22
CA PHE A 2 30.58 -53.52 -31.73
C PHE A 2 29.17 -52.98 -31.40
N PHE A 3 29.25 -51.99 -30.52
CA PHE A 3 28.31 -51.00 -30.02
C PHE A 3 27.88 -49.99 -31.10
N GLY A 4 26.69 -49.42 -30.90
CA GLY A 4 26.47 -47.97 -30.98
C GLY A 4 25.93 -47.40 -32.29
N GLN A 5 24.76 -46.72 -32.24
CA GLN A 5 24.71 -45.26 -32.27
C GLN A 5 23.30 -44.72 -31.91
N VAL A 6 23.23 -44.16 -30.70
CA VAL A 6 22.62 -42.87 -30.29
C VAL A 6 21.30 -42.45 -30.94
N LEU A 7 20.19 -42.65 -30.22
CA LEU A 7 19.01 -41.77 -30.30
C LEU A 7 19.31 -40.49 -29.51
N ASN A 8 19.49 -39.37 -30.20
CA ASN A 8 19.49 -38.03 -29.60
C ASN A 8 18.45 -37.18 -30.32
N ALA A 9 17.33 -36.93 -29.65
CA ALA A 9 16.50 -35.76 -29.88
C ALA A 9 15.81 -35.42 -28.55
N LEU A 10 16.60 -34.91 -27.61
CA LEU A 10 16.08 -34.11 -26.50
C LEU A 10 15.49 -32.84 -27.10
N GLY A 11 14.17 -32.82 -27.29
CA GLY A 11 13.43 -31.58 -27.47
C GLY A 11 13.37 -30.86 -26.12
N VAL A 12 14.39 -30.07 -25.80
CA VAL A 12 14.32 -29.13 -24.67
C VAL A 12 13.44 -27.97 -25.12
N LEU A 13 12.16 -28.06 -24.77
CA LEU A 13 11.24 -26.93 -24.74
C LEU A 13 11.75 -25.98 -23.65
N VAL A 14 12.54 -24.97 -24.04
CA VAL A 14 12.86 -23.84 -23.17
C VAL A 14 11.59 -23.01 -23.07
N ALA A 15 10.72 -23.38 -22.11
CA ALA A 15 9.66 -22.51 -21.64
C ALA A 15 10.33 -21.35 -20.90
N SER A 16 10.62 -20.27 -21.62
CA SER A 16 10.97 -18.97 -21.03
C SER A 16 9.72 -18.43 -20.33
N MET A 17 9.45 -18.93 -19.13
CA MET A 17 8.56 -18.28 -18.17
C MET A 17 9.20 -16.93 -17.84
N TRP A 18 8.65 -15.88 -18.43
CA TRP A 18 8.81 -14.53 -17.93
C TRP A 18 8.19 -14.51 -16.52
N LEU A 19 9.02 -14.71 -15.50
CA LEU A 19 8.65 -14.44 -14.11
C LEU A 19 8.51 -12.92 -14.00
N ALA A 20 7.35 -12.39 -14.36
CA ALA A 20 6.96 -11.06 -13.88
C ALA A 20 6.94 -11.16 -12.35
N SER A 21 7.83 -10.42 -11.68
CA SER A 21 7.79 -10.31 -10.22
C SER A 21 6.45 -9.68 -9.85
N SER A 22 5.65 -10.37 -9.04
CA SER A 22 4.44 -9.77 -8.46
C SER A 22 4.80 -8.44 -7.77
N PRO A 23 3.92 -7.42 -7.83
CA PRO A 23 4.17 -6.17 -7.15
C PRO A 23 4.38 -6.39 -5.65
N PRO A 24 5.17 -5.53 -4.98
CA PRO A 24 5.42 -5.66 -3.55
C PRO A 24 4.10 -5.51 -2.80
N GLN A 25 3.83 -6.43 -1.87
CA GLN A 25 2.64 -6.40 -1.02
C GLN A 25 2.96 -6.83 0.40
N VAL A 26 2.09 -6.43 1.33
CA VAL A 26 2.05 -6.90 2.71
C VAL A 26 0.63 -7.39 2.99
N SER A 27 0.48 -8.68 3.28
CA SER A 27 -0.82 -9.35 3.25
C SER A 27 -1.53 -9.10 1.90
N GLU A 28 -2.70 -8.46 1.92
CA GLU A 28 -3.51 -8.10 0.75
C GLU A 28 -3.42 -6.61 0.38
N ILE A 29 -2.46 -5.88 0.95
CA ILE A 29 -2.23 -4.47 0.64
C ILE A 29 -1.13 -4.37 -0.43
N PRO A 30 -1.48 -4.16 -1.71
CA PRO A 30 -0.50 -3.90 -2.75
C PRO A 30 0.15 -2.54 -2.54
N ILE A 31 1.47 -2.50 -2.70
CA ILE A 31 2.29 -1.30 -2.69
C ILE A 31 2.72 -1.05 -4.13
N ARG A 32 2.56 0.18 -4.63
CA ARG A 32 3.02 0.51 -5.98
C ARG A 32 4.53 0.32 -6.09
N GLN A 33 4.97 -0.28 -7.19
CA GLN A 33 6.37 -0.58 -7.42
C GLN A 33 7.23 0.69 -7.41
N GLU A 34 6.71 1.81 -7.93
CA GLU A 34 7.40 3.09 -7.99
C GLU A 34 7.59 3.71 -6.60
N LEU A 35 6.59 3.60 -5.71
CA LEU A 35 6.74 4.00 -4.30
C LEU A 35 7.78 3.11 -3.62
N PHE A 36 7.70 1.80 -3.83
CA PHE A 36 8.60 0.85 -3.19
C PHE A 36 10.06 1.01 -3.64
N ASN A 37 10.27 1.30 -4.93
CA ASN A 37 11.60 1.52 -5.50
C ASN A 37 12.21 2.87 -5.12
N PHE A 38 11.41 3.82 -4.66
CA PHE A 38 11.92 5.09 -4.13
C PHE A 38 12.70 4.86 -2.83
N PHE A 39 12.26 3.92 -2.00
CA PHE A 39 12.90 3.54 -0.74
C PHE A 39 14.14 2.67 -0.96
N ASP A 40 15.14 2.83 -0.11
CA ASP A 40 16.26 1.89 -0.05
C ASP A 40 15.86 0.54 0.59
N GLY A 41 16.76 -0.45 0.56
CA GLY A 41 16.43 -1.79 1.08
C GLY A 41 16.09 -1.84 2.57
N GLN A 42 16.62 -0.93 3.39
CA GLN A 42 16.27 -0.84 4.81
C GLN A 42 14.91 -0.17 4.98
N GLU A 43 14.67 0.93 4.28
CA GLU A 43 13.42 1.67 4.28
C GLU A 43 12.25 0.83 3.75
N GLN A 44 12.46 0.04 2.70
CA GLN A 44 11.49 -0.92 2.18
C GLN A 44 11.04 -1.91 3.26
N ASN A 45 12.00 -2.48 4.01
CA ASN A 45 11.69 -3.42 5.09
C ASN A 45 11.00 -2.72 6.26
N ALA A 46 11.45 -1.53 6.63
CA ALA A 46 10.80 -0.72 7.66
C ALA A 46 9.35 -0.40 7.30
N TYR A 47 9.10 0.04 6.06
CA TYR A 47 7.78 0.36 5.55
C TYR A 47 6.85 -0.86 5.57
N LYS A 48 7.32 -2.01 5.10
CA LYS A 48 6.55 -3.27 5.14
C LYS A 48 6.23 -3.71 6.57
N ASN A 49 7.21 -3.60 7.48
CA ASN A 49 7.01 -3.94 8.88
C ASN A 49 6.00 -3.02 9.55
N LEU A 50 6.05 -1.71 9.28
CA LEU A 50 5.09 -0.74 9.79
C LEU A 50 3.67 -1.06 9.29
N ILE A 51 3.49 -1.38 8.01
CA ILE A 51 2.19 -1.82 7.47
C ILE A 51 1.70 -3.06 8.21
N GLN A 52 2.55 -4.10 8.34
CA GLN A 52 2.15 -5.35 8.99
C GLN A 52 1.78 -5.16 10.46
N GLN A 53 2.56 -4.38 11.22
CA GLN A 53 2.29 -4.08 12.62
C GLN A 53 1.02 -3.24 12.78
N SER A 54 0.79 -2.29 11.87
CA SER A 54 -0.42 -1.47 11.85
C SER A 54 -1.68 -2.32 11.67
N ILE A 55 -1.66 -3.25 10.71
CA ILE A 55 -2.78 -4.19 10.47
C ILE A 55 -3.01 -5.09 11.70
N ASN A 56 -1.96 -5.39 12.46
CA ASN A 56 -2.05 -6.16 13.70
C ASN A 56 -2.49 -5.31 14.91
N GLY A 57 -2.84 -4.04 14.71
CA GLY A 57 -3.36 -3.16 15.76
C GLY A 57 -2.30 -2.45 16.61
N ASP A 58 -1.05 -2.37 16.15
CA ASP A 58 -0.02 -1.59 16.82
C ASP A 58 -0.22 -0.09 16.54
N SER A 59 -0.64 0.66 17.57
CA SER A 59 -0.88 2.10 17.48
C SER A 59 0.39 2.89 17.16
N GLN A 60 1.54 2.53 17.74
CA GLN A 60 2.78 3.24 17.49
C GLN A 60 3.26 3.00 16.06
N ALA A 61 3.15 1.76 15.56
CA ALA A 61 3.48 1.44 14.18
C ALA A 61 2.58 2.21 13.20
N PHE A 62 1.27 2.27 13.46
CA PHE A 62 0.34 2.98 12.57
C PHE A 62 0.58 4.49 12.56
N GLN A 63 0.82 5.10 13.72
CA GLN A 63 1.18 6.52 13.78
C GLN A 63 2.54 6.80 13.12
N THR A 64 3.50 5.88 13.22
CA THR A 64 4.79 5.99 12.53
C THR A 64 4.63 5.84 11.02
N LEU A 65 3.76 4.93 10.57
CA LEU A 65 3.44 4.71 9.17
C LEU A 65 2.85 5.98 8.54
N ILE A 66 1.91 6.66 9.22
CA ILE A 66 1.31 7.92 8.77
C ILE A 66 2.36 9.01 8.52
N LYS A 67 3.46 8.98 9.28
CA LYS A 67 4.55 9.95 9.22
C LYS A 67 5.73 9.48 8.39
N PHE A 68 5.59 8.35 7.68
CA PHE A 68 6.68 7.79 6.91
C PHE A 68 7.06 8.74 5.78
N ASP A 69 8.36 8.99 5.61
CA ASP A 69 8.83 9.90 4.57
C ASP A 69 8.58 9.29 3.19
N CYS A 70 7.64 9.88 2.46
CA CYS A 70 7.29 9.50 1.09
C CYS A 70 8.11 10.28 0.05
N GLY A 71 9.04 11.15 0.43
CA GLY A 71 9.95 11.87 -0.46
C GLY A 71 9.35 13.06 -1.22
N GLY A 72 8.09 12.99 -1.64
CA GLY A 72 7.43 14.09 -2.35
C GLY A 72 6.03 13.79 -2.87
N ALA A 73 5.38 14.82 -3.45
CA ALA A 73 3.93 14.86 -3.71
C ALA A 73 3.34 13.59 -4.35
N SER A 74 3.86 13.15 -5.51
CA SER A 74 3.32 11.98 -6.22
C SER A 74 3.43 10.68 -5.41
N PHE A 75 4.54 10.49 -4.71
CA PHE A 75 4.76 9.32 -3.87
C PHE A 75 3.89 9.36 -2.62
N CYS A 76 3.63 10.56 -2.06
CA CYS A 76 2.74 10.72 -0.91
C CYS A 76 1.27 10.42 -1.25
N TYR A 77 0.84 10.54 -2.51
CA TYR A 77 -0.48 10.07 -2.95
C TYR A 77 -0.56 8.54 -2.88
N TRP A 78 0.48 7.84 -3.31
CA TRP A 78 0.56 6.38 -3.23
C TRP A 78 0.72 5.89 -1.79
N HIS A 79 1.41 6.65 -0.95
CA HIS A 79 1.45 6.39 0.48
C HIS A 79 0.05 6.54 1.11
N GLY A 80 -0.66 7.61 0.75
CA GLY A 80 -2.07 7.81 1.11
C GLY A 80 -2.96 6.63 0.70
N GLU A 81 -2.74 6.08 -0.49
CA GLU A 81 -3.46 4.89 -0.98
C GLU A 81 -3.19 3.67 -0.09
N VAL A 82 -1.94 3.45 0.34
CA VAL A 82 -1.59 2.39 1.30
C VAL A 82 -2.31 2.62 2.63
N LEU A 83 -2.31 3.86 3.15
CA LEU A 83 -3.03 4.19 4.39
C LEU A 83 -4.54 3.95 4.27
N ALA A 84 -5.15 4.28 3.12
CA ALA A 84 -6.56 3.99 2.85
C ALA A 84 -6.83 2.48 2.85
N LYS A 85 -5.97 1.69 2.21
CA LYS A 85 -6.08 0.21 2.20
C LYS A 85 -5.92 -0.40 3.59
N VAL A 86 -4.99 0.11 4.40
CA VAL A 86 -4.86 -0.28 5.82
C VAL A 86 -6.14 0.09 6.57
N THR A 87 -6.68 1.29 6.33
CA THR A 87 -7.93 1.77 6.96
C THR A 87 -9.12 0.88 6.59
N TYR A 88 -9.27 0.48 5.33
CA TYR A 88 -10.31 -0.48 4.91
C TYR A 88 -10.17 -1.84 5.61
N GLN A 89 -8.94 -2.33 5.75
CA GLN A 89 -8.68 -3.64 6.37
C GLN A 89 -8.98 -3.64 7.87
N LEU A 90 -8.70 -2.55 8.57
CA LEU A 90 -8.94 -2.41 10.02
C LEU A 90 -10.39 -1.99 10.33
N GLY A 91 -10.99 -1.17 9.48
CA GLY A 91 -12.24 -0.46 9.75
C GLY A 91 -12.05 0.78 10.62
N GLU A 92 -13.00 1.72 10.51
CA GLU A 92 -12.90 3.06 11.15
C GLU A 92 -12.76 3.00 12.67
N GLU A 93 -13.52 2.16 13.35
CA GLU A 93 -13.51 2.10 14.82
C GLU A 93 -12.15 1.66 15.37
N GLN A 94 -11.52 0.68 14.71
CA GLN A 94 -10.20 0.24 15.10
C GLN A 94 -9.18 1.35 14.81
N VAL A 95 -9.24 1.99 13.64
CA VAL A 95 -8.37 3.12 13.31
C VAL A 95 -8.50 4.26 14.32
N LEU A 96 -9.72 4.64 14.71
CA LEU A 96 -9.96 5.65 15.75
C LEU A 96 -9.29 5.27 17.07
N SER A 97 -9.34 3.99 17.46
CA SER A 97 -8.66 3.51 18.66
C SER A 97 -7.13 3.61 18.57
N LEU A 98 -6.55 3.37 17.38
CA LEU A 98 -5.11 3.47 17.14
C LEU A 98 -4.63 4.92 17.13
N LEU A 99 -5.52 5.88 16.88
CA LEU A 99 -5.21 7.30 16.75
C LEU A 99 -5.61 8.15 17.96
N LYS A 100 -6.11 7.52 19.05
CA LYS A 100 -6.69 8.23 20.21
C LYS A 100 -5.80 9.31 20.81
N ASP A 101 -4.48 9.12 20.78
CA ASP A 101 -3.47 10.02 21.38
C ASP A 101 -2.74 10.88 20.32
N MET A 102 -3.21 10.87 19.08
CA MET A 102 -2.59 11.61 17.97
C MET A 102 -2.77 13.12 18.16
N ASN A 103 -1.67 13.86 17.94
CA ASN A 103 -1.70 15.31 18.02
C ASN A 103 -2.41 15.96 16.80
N PRO A 104 -2.89 17.21 16.90
CA PRO A 104 -3.61 17.88 15.82
C PRO A 104 -2.84 18.01 14.49
N ALA A 105 -1.51 18.19 14.52
CA ALA A 105 -0.70 18.35 13.32
C ALA A 105 -0.58 17.03 12.54
N ASP A 106 -0.33 15.93 13.25
CA ASP A 106 -0.30 14.58 12.69
C ASP A 106 -1.69 14.20 12.15
N LYS A 107 -2.74 14.62 12.84
CA LYS A 107 -4.14 14.40 12.44
C LYS A 107 -4.49 15.10 11.12
N SER A 108 -4.09 16.36 10.96
CA SER A 108 -4.22 17.10 9.70
C SER A 108 -3.43 16.45 8.57
N SER A 109 -2.20 16.04 8.86
CA SER A 109 -1.33 15.36 7.89
C SER A 109 -1.93 14.04 7.42
N PHE A 110 -2.44 13.24 8.36
CA PHE A 110 -3.12 11.99 8.05
C PHE A 110 -4.35 12.22 7.16
N ARG A 111 -5.17 13.22 7.48
CA ARG A 111 -6.34 13.57 6.67
C ARG A 111 -5.96 13.89 5.23
N HIS A 112 -4.94 14.73 5.02
CA HIS A 112 -4.49 15.09 3.67
C HIS A 112 -3.96 13.88 2.88
N LEU A 113 -3.18 13.02 3.52
CA LEU A 113 -2.69 11.78 2.90
C LEU A 113 -3.87 10.87 2.52
N LEU A 114 -4.83 10.67 3.42
CA LEU A 114 -5.97 9.80 3.20
C LEU A 114 -6.85 10.31 2.05
N MET A 115 -7.14 11.62 2.02
CA MET A 115 -7.88 12.25 0.92
C MET A 115 -7.18 12.06 -0.42
N ALA A 116 -5.87 12.33 -0.49
CA ALA A 116 -5.11 12.16 -1.72
C ALA A 116 -5.04 10.68 -2.16
N GLY A 117 -4.88 9.77 -1.19
CA GLY A 117 -4.91 8.33 -1.43
C GLY A 117 -6.23 7.86 -2.03
N LEU A 118 -7.34 8.33 -1.48
CA LEU A 118 -8.69 8.04 -1.96
C LEU A 118 -8.99 8.66 -3.33
N GLU A 119 -8.46 9.85 -3.62
CA GLU A 119 -8.67 10.54 -4.90
C GLU A 119 -7.84 9.94 -6.05
N TYR A 120 -6.58 9.58 -5.78
CA TYR A 120 -5.61 9.18 -6.81
C TYR A 120 -5.25 7.68 -6.80
N GLY A 121 -5.70 6.94 -5.78
CA GLY A 121 -5.41 5.53 -5.59
C GLY A 121 -6.15 4.60 -6.55
N LEU A 122 -5.72 3.34 -6.57
CA LEU A 122 -6.36 2.26 -7.34
C LEU A 122 -7.06 1.31 -6.38
N PHE A 123 -8.39 1.37 -6.35
CA PHE A 123 -9.24 0.53 -5.51
C PHE A 123 -10.11 -0.45 -6.31
N SER A 124 -10.17 -0.32 -7.64
CA SER A 124 -10.83 -1.31 -8.50
C SER A 124 -9.87 -2.44 -8.86
N THR A 125 -10.39 -3.66 -8.97
CA THR A 125 -9.66 -4.84 -9.47
C THR A 125 -9.28 -4.76 -10.94
N ASP A 126 -9.79 -3.76 -11.67
CA ASP A 126 -9.45 -3.51 -13.07
C ASP A 126 -8.21 -2.60 -13.12
N GLU A 127 -7.03 -3.22 -13.23
CA GLU A 127 -5.72 -2.54 -13.25
C GLU A 127 -5.39 -1.92 -14.63
N SER A 128 -6.36 -1.84 -15.54
CA SER A 128 -6.12 -1.19 -16.84
C SER A 128 -5.66 0.26 -16.64
N PRO A 129 -4.66 0.76 -17.38
CA PRO A 129 -4.35 2.19 -17.41
C PRO A 129 -5.51 3.07 -17.93
N THR A 130 -6.58 2.44 -18.46
CA THR A 130 -7.85 3.10 -18.81
C THR A 130 -8.93 2.93 -17.75
N SER A 131 -8.69 2.19 -16.66
CA SER A 131 -9.64 2.06 -15.58
C SER A 131 -9.80 3.41 -14.90
N LYS A 132 -11.06 3.77 -14.66
CA LYS A 132 -11.41 5.06 -14.08
C LYS A 132 -10.85 5.08 -12.67
N ARG A 133 -9.89 5.97 -12.38
CA ARG A 133 -9.43 6.22 -11.01
C ARG A 133 -10.67 6.43 -10.14
N SER A 134 -10.77 5.64 -9.07
CA SER A 134 -11.81 5.82 -8.09
C SER A 134 -11.56 7.18 -7.46
N LYS A 135 -12.39 8.19 -7.77
CA LYS A 135 -12.36 9.48 -7.08
C LYS A 135 -13.19 9.33 -5.81
N LEU A 136 -12.66 8.59 -4.85
CA LEU A 136 -13.34 8.35 -3.58
C LEU A 136 -13.16 9.57 -2.69
N ALA A 137 -14.20 9.89 -1.93
CA ALA A 137 -14.20 10.98 -0.97
C ALA A 137 -14.13 10.40 0.46
N ILE A 138 -13.38 11.04 1.35
CA ILE A 138 -13.15 10.52 2.70
C ILE A 138 -14.44 10.51 3.51
N GLU A 139 -15.31 11.50 3.30
CA GLU A 139 -16.62 11.61 3.95
C GLU A 139 -17.59 10.49 3.56
N ASP A 140 -17.41 9.89 2.38
CA ASP A 140 -18.23 8.78 1.89
C ASP A 140 -17.68 7.43 2.36
N GLU A 141 -16.35 7.25 2.31
CA GLU A 141 -15.71 5.97 2.63
C GLU A 141 -15.47 5.78 4.13
N PHE A 142 -15.13 6.85 4.85
CA PHE A 142 -14.79 6.83 6.27
C PHE A 142 -15.44 7.99 7.05
N PRO A 143 -16.78 8.08 7.12
CA PRO A 143 -17.49 9.24 7.65
C PRO A 143 -17.16 9.58 9.12
N ARG A 144 -17.00 8.58 10.00
CA ARG A 144 -16.67 8.81 11.42
C ARG A 144 -15.22 9.23 11.58
N LEU A 145 -14.33 8.60 10.81
CA LEU A 145 -12.92 8.98 10.79
C LEU A 145 -12.75 10.40 10.27
N ASP A 146 -13.39 10.79 9.17
CA ASP A 146 -13.31 12.15 8.63
C ASP A 146 -13.85 13.18 9.64
N GLN A 147 -15.01 12.92 10.24
CA GLN A 147 -15.56 13.80 11.28
C GLN A 147 -14.57 13.96 12.44
N TRP A 148 -13.95 12.86 12.88
CA TRP A 148 -12.92 12.93 13.91
C TRP A 148 -11.73 13.75 13.40
N LEU A 149 -11.18 13.47 12.22
CA LEU A 149 -10.04 14.19 11.63
C LEU A 149 -10.27 15.70 11.51
N GLN A 150 -11.48 16.12 11.13
CA GLN A 150 -11.85 17.53 11.02
C GLN A 150 -11.97 18.24 12.38
N SER A 151 -12.29 17.53 13.47
CA SER A 151 -12.47 18.16 14.78
C SER A 151 -11.20 18.79 15.37
N ALA A 152 -10.02 18.49 14.81
CA ALA A 152 -8.75 19.09 15.20
C ALA A 152 -8.33 20.30 14.36
N ALA A 153 -9.11 20.69 13.35
CA ALA A 153 -8.88 21.87 12.53
C ALA A 153 -9.49 23.17 13.13
N ASN A 154 -10.21 23.05 14.26
CA ASN A 154 -10.88 24.15 14.96
C ASN A 154 -10.25 24.42 16.33
#